data_AF-A0A3R7B228-F1
#
_entry.id   AF-A0A3R7B228-F1
#
_cell.length_a   1.000
_cell.length_b   1.000
_cell.length_c   1.000
_cell.angle_alpha   90.00
_cell.angle_beta   90.00
_cell.angle_gamma   90.00
#
_symmetry.space_group_name_H-M   'P 1'
#
loop_
_entity.id
_entity.type
_entity.pdbx_description
1 polymer ?
#
loop_
_entity_poly.entity_id
_entity_poly.type
_entity_poly.pdbx_seq_one_letter_code
_entity_poly.pdbx_strand_id
1 'polypeptide(L)'
;MSEHSSLGTLEKEDLIHAAIGGGVCFLLMFLLTELAQIGLQQILINLGMIGVMVFKEPFQIARLIFVFGIAHLTSGFCGGLYTGYKVLENMKIILLIPGVIGTVGFVLLLLIMGRLGTPDADYIGYVLLPFIGSVTGSYLGGYAINWSVEEEEPAFEDLTFDDTKK
;
A
#
# COMPACT_ATOMS: atom_id res chain seq x y z
N MET A 1 30.53 24.49 -5.64
CA MET A 1 30.11 23.29 -6.38
C MET A 1 30.59 22.08 -5.59
N SER A 2 29.75 21.62 -4.66
CA SER A 2 29.94 20.41 -3.87
C SER A 2 28.56 19.97 -3.36
N GLU A 3 27.78 19.36 -4.24
CA GLU A 3 26.61 18.57 -3.87
C GLU A 3 27.12 17.29 -3.18
N HIS A 4 27.36 17.39 -1.87
CA HIS A 4 27.44 16.19 -1.03
C HIS A 4 26.02 15.79 -0.68
N SER A 5 25.54 14.78 -1.40
CA SER A 5 24.33 14.01 -1.16
C SER A 5 24.12 13.74 0.33
N SER A 6 23.16 14.44 0.93
CA SER A 6 22.57 14.11 2.23
C SER A 6 21.59 12.94 2.03
N LEU A 7 22.10 11.78 1.62
CA LEU A 7 21.36 10.53 1.80
C LEU A 7 21.46 10.23 3.31
N GLY A 8 20.45 10.67 4.06
CA GLY A 8 20.37 10.47 5.50
C GLY A 8 20.68 9.01 5.84
N THR A 9 21.51 8.81 6.86
CA THR A 9 21.91 7.49 7.34
C THR A 9 20.66 6.73 7.76
N LEU A 10 20.17 5.85 6.88
CA LEU A 10 19.04 4.98 7.15
C LEU A 10 19.38 4.11 8.37
N GLU A 11 18.74 4.37 9.50
CA GLU A 11 19.07 3.66 10.72
C GLU A 11 18.56 2.22 10.62
N LYS A 12 19.31 1.29 11.23
CA LYS A 12 18.97 -0.14 11.17
C LYS A 12 17.60 -0.41 11.79
N GLU A 13 17.19 0.41 12.76
CA GLU A 13 15.92 0.30 13.46
C GLU A 13 14.75 0.64 12.54
N ASP A 14 14.88 1.68 11.71
CA ASP A 14 13.89 2.06 10.72
C ASP A 14 13.64 0.94 9.69
N LEU A 15 14.72 0.29 9.25
CA LEU A 15 14.63 -0.83 8.32
C LEU A 15 13.88 -2.04 8.94
N ILE A 16 14.07 -2.29 10.24
CA ILE A 16 13.34 -3.34 10.95
C ILE A 16 11.84 -3.02 10.99
N HIS A 17 11.46 -1.78 11.31
CA HIS A 17 10.07 -1.36 11.31
C HIS A 17 9.43 -1.43 9.92
N ALA A 18 10.15 -1.04 8.88
CA ALA A 18 9.70 -1.17 7.51
C ALA A 18 9.50 -2.64 7.09
N ALA A 19 10.38 -3.55 7.55
CA ALA A 19 10.24 -4.98 7.31
C ALA A 19 9.01 -5.56 8.03
N ILE A 20 8.73 -5.13 9.27
CA ILE A 20 7.52 -5.52 9.99
C ILE A 20 6.27 -5.01 9.26
N GLY A 21 6.28 -3.75 8.80
CA GLY A 21 5.20 -3.18 7.97
C GLY A 21 4.97 -3.98 6.69
N GLY A 22 6.05 -4.46 6.05
CA GLY A 22 5.98 -5.37 4.91
C GLY A 22 5.36 -6.73 5.24
N GLY A 23 5.67 -7.29 6.42
CA GLY A 23 5.04 -8.50 6.92
C GLY A 23 3.52 -8.33 7.15
N VAL A 24 3.11 -7.19 7.72
CA VAL A 24 1.69 -6.83 7.87
C VAL A 24 1.01 -6.69 6.52
N CYS A 25 1.64 -6.00 5.56
CA CYS A 25 1.15 -5.88 4.19
C CYS A 25 0.96 -7.26 3.54
N PHE A 26 1.95 -8.15 3.61
CA PHE A 26 1.87 -9.51 3.08
C PHE A 26 0.69 -10.30 3.68
N LEU A 27 0.59 -10.35 5.01
CA LEU A 27 -0.45 -11.12 5.69
C LEU A 27 -1.85 -10.61 5.34
N LEU A 28 -2.05 -9.29 5.35
CA LEU A 28 -3.32 -8.69 4.97
C LEU A 28 -3.63 -8.92 3.50
N MET A 29 -2.65 -8.81 2.61
CA MET A 29 -2.86 -9.04 1.19
C MET A 29 -3.34 -10.46 0.93
N PHE A 30 -2.75 -11.45 1.60
CA PHE A 30 -3.18 -12.85 1.51
C PHE A 30 -4.62 -13.04 2.00
N LEU A 31 -4.93 -12.57 3.21
CA LEU A 31 -6.26 -12.74 3.81
C LEU A 31 -7.36 -11.99 3.04
N LEU A 32 -7.09 -10.73 2.69
CA LEU A 32 -8.06 -9.86 2.02
C LEU A 32 -8.29 -10.27 0.57
N THR A 33 -7.31 -10.87 -0.11
CA THR A 33 -7.52 -11.35 -1.49
C THR A 33 -8.58 -12.44 -1.54
N GLU A 34 -8.48 -13.46 -0.68
CA GLU A 34 -9.47 -14.52 -0.60
C GLU A 34 -10.83 -13.98 -0.13
N LEU A 35 -10.83 -13.08 0.85
CA LEU A 35 -12.06 -12.47 1.36
C LEU A 35 -12.75 -11.59 0.30
N ALA A 36 -11.98 -10.85 -0.52
CA ALA A 36 -12.51 -10.01 -1.58
C ALA A 36 -13.13 -10.83 -2.70
N GLN A 37 -12.54 -11.96 -3.06
CA GLN A 37 -13.07 -12.88 -4.08
C GLN A 37 -14.43 -13.44 -3.65
N ILE A 38 -14.52 -13.96 -2.43
CA ILE A 38 -15.76 -14.50 -1.87
C ILE A 38 -16.78 -13.36 -1.66
N GLY A 39 -16.34 -12.23 -1.14
CA GLY A 39 -17.17 -11.08 -0.83
C GLY A 39 -17.88 -10.51 -2.05
N LEU A 40 -17.18 -10.36 -3.18
CA LEU A 40 -17.79 -9.87 -4.43
C LEU A 40 -18.92 -10.80 -4.90
N GLN A 41 -18.69 -12.11 -4.85
CA GLN A 41 -19.71 -13.09 -5.24
C GLN A 41 -20.94 -13.01 -4.31
N GLN A 42 -20.72 -12.92 -3.00
CA GLN A 42 -21.79 -12.82 -2.01
C GLN A 42 -22.62 -11.53 -2.19
N ILE A 43 -21.95 -10.40 -2.45
CA ILE A 43 -22.61 -9.11 -2.74
C ILE A 43 -23.51 -9.24 -3.97
N LEU A 44 -23.01 -9.82 -5.06
CA LEU A 44 -23.79 -10.00 -6.28
C LEU A 44 -25.00 -10.93 -6.09
N ILE A 45 -24.85 -11.99 -5.29
CA ILE A 45 -25.95 -12.91 -4.96
C ILE A 45 -27.02 -12.18 -4.14
N ASN A 46 -26.62 -11.48 -3.07
CA ASN A 46 -27.55 -10.78 -2.18
C ASN A 46 -28.31 -9.66 -2.89
N LEU A 47 -27.69 -9.02 -3.88
CA LEU A 47 -28.33 -7.97 -4.69
C LEU A 47 -29.12 -8.52 -5.89
N GLY A 48 -29.20 -9.84 -6.07
CA GLY A 48 -29.91 -10.47 -7.19
C GLY A 48 -29.25 -10.25 -8.56
N MET A 49 -27.98 -9.85 -8.59
CA MET A 49 -27.22 -9.49 -9.79
C MET A 49 -26.34 -10.64 -10.33
N ILE A 50 -26.73 -11.88 -10.06
CA ILE A 50 -25.94 -13.07 -10.45
C ILE A 50 -25.75 -13.14 -11.98
N GLY A 51 -26.69 -12.61 -12.76
CA GLY A 51 -26.60 -12.56 -14.23
C GLY A 51 -25.36 -11.82 -14.76
N VAL A 52 -24.76 -10.92 -13.98
CA VAL A 52 -23.51 -10.23 -14.35
C VAL A 52 -22.34 -11.20 -14.49
N MET A 53 -22.33 -12.31 -13.72
CA MET A 53 -21.27 -13.32 -13.78
C MET A 53 -21.26 -14.12 -15.09
N VAL A 54 -22.35 -14.09 -15.86
CA VAL A 54 -22.44 -14.76 -17.17
C VAL A 54 -21.52 -14.09 -18.19
N PHE A 55 -21.31 -12.77 -18.07
CA PHE A 55 -20.42 -12.00 -18.93
C PHE A 55 -18.98 -12.07 -18.39
N LYS A 56 -18.22 -13.07 -18.85
CA LYS A 56 -16.88 -13.38 -18.33
C LYS A 56 -15.90 -12.20 -18.33
N GLU A 57 -15.77 -11.50 -19.45
CA GLU A 57 -14.81 -10.39 -19.59
C GLU A 57 -15.09 -9.21 -18.64
N PRO A 58 -16.29 -8.58 -18.66
CA PRO A 58 -16.55 -7.45 -17.76
C PRO A 58 -16.57 -7.87 -16.29
N PHE A 59 -17.01 -9.09 -15.99
CA PHE A 59 -16.96 -9.63 -14.63
C PHE A 59 -15.52 -9.77 -14.12
N GLN A 60 -14.60 -10.27 -14.96
CA GLN A 60 -13.18 -10.37 -14.60
C GLN A 60 -12.56 -8.99 -14.33
N ILE A 61 -12.86 -7.97 -15.15
CA ILE A 61 -12.36 -6.61 -14.94
C ILE A 61 -12.90 -6.03 -13.62
N ALA A 62 -14.21 -6.16 -13.36
CA ALA A 62 -14.80 -5.69 -12.11
C ALA A 62 -14.17 -6.39 -10.89
N ARG A 63 -13.92 -7.70 -11.00
CA ARG A 63 -13.24 -8.49 -9.96
C ARG A 63 -11.82 -8.03 -9.72
N LEU A 64 -11.05 -7.74 -10.76
CA LEU A 64 -9.69 -7.18 -10.67
C LEU A 64 -9.69 -5.84 -9.91
N ILE A 65 -10.59 -4.92 -10.27
CA ILE A 65 -10.71 -3.61 -9.62
C ILE A 65 -11.12 -3.77 -8.15
N PHE A 66 -12.06 -4.66 -7.87
CA PHE A 66 -12.55 -4.90 -6.50
C PHE A 66 -11.45 -5.46 -5.59
N VAL A 67 -10.71 -6.47 -6.06
CA VAL A 67 -9.57 -7.05 -5.33
C VAL A 67 -8.43 -6.06 -5.20
N PHE A 68 -8.18 -5.25 -6.23
CA PHE A 68 -7.18 -4.18 -6.16
C PHE A 68 -7.48 -3.21 -5.01
N GLY A 69 -8.71 -2.72 -4.90
CA GLY A 69 -9.10 -1.79 -3.84
C GLY A 69 -9.06 -2.45 -2.46
N ILE A 70 -9.74 -3.58 -2.29
CA ILE A 70 -9.94 -4.21 -0.98
C ILE A 70 -8.69 -4.93 -0.46
N ALA A 71 -7.95 -5.61 -1.34
CA ALA A 71 -6.81 -6.41 -0.92
C ALA A 71 -5.50 -5.65 -1.11
N HIS A 72 -5.16 -5.26 -2.33
CA HIS A 72 -3.82 -4.74 -2.62
C HIS A 72 -3.60 -3.33 -2.06
N LEU A 73 -4.55 -2.43 -2.26
CA LEU A 73 -4.45 -1.05 -1.77
C LEU A 73 -4.60 -0.99 -0.24
N THR A 74 -5.60 -1.65 0.33
CA THR A 74 -5.80 -1.66 1.80
C THR A 74 -4.64 -2.34 2.55
N SER A 75 -4.10 -3.44 2.04
CA SER A 75 -2.95 -4.09 2.69
C SER A 75 -1.69 -3.22 2.66
N GLY A 76 -1.42 -2.57 1.53
CA GLY A 76 -0.37 -1.55 1.42
C GLY A 76 -0.59 -0.44 2.43
N PHE A 77 -1.80 0.11 2.49
CA PHE A 77 -2.18 1.17 3.41
C PHE A 77 -1.88 0.81 4.86
N CYS A 78 -2.29 -0.37 5.33
CA CYS A 78 -2.02 -0.78 6.71
C CYS A 78 -0.51 -0.98 6.99
N GLY A 79 0.24 -1.55 6.06
CA GLY A 79 1.70 -1.72 6.21
C GLY A 79 2.45 -0.38 6.24
N GLY A 80 2.03 0.56 5.39
CA GLY A 80 2.53 1.93 5.35
C GLY A 80 2.17 2.72 6.60
N LEU A 81 0.92 2.58 7.09
CA LEU A 81 0.45 3.20 8.33
C LEU A 81 1.31 2.78 9.53
N TYR A 82 1.59 1.48 9.67
CA TYR A 82 2.48 0.99 10.72
C TYR A 82 3.89 1.58 10.61
N THR A 83 4.42 1.63 9.38
CA THR A 83 5.78 2.12 9.14
C THR A 83 5.90 3.62 9.38
N GLY A 84 4.96 4.42 8.87
CA GLY A 84 4.91 5.88 9.08
C GLY A 84 4.64 6.28 10.53
N TYR A 85 3.99 5.43 11.32
CA TYR A 85 3.87 5.65 12.76
C TYR A 85 5.18 5.46 13.53
N LYS A 86 6.12 4.67 13.00
CA LYS A 86 7.38 4.35 13.67
C LYS A 86 8.58 5.07 13.10
N VAL A 87 8.52 5.49 11.83
CA VAL A 87 9.64 6.14 11.14
C VAL A 87 9.16 7.46 10.54
N LEU A 88 9.77 8.55 11.02
CA LEU A 88 9.44 9.92 10.59
C LEU A 88 10.45 10.45 9.57
N GLU A 89 11.70 9.96 9.58
CA GLU A 89 12.73 10.39 8.65
C GLU A 89 12.71 9.59 7.34
N ASN A 90 13.13 10.23 6.24
CA ASN A 90 13.29 9.58 4.92
C ASN A 90 12.05 8.79 4.41
N MET A 91 10.84 9.21 4.81
CA MET A 91 9.59 8.47 4.56
C MET A 91 9.38 8.07 3.10
N LYS A 92 9.82 8.90 2.14
CA LYS A 92 9.71 8.59 0.70
C LYS A 92 10.32 7.23 0.35
N ILE A 93 11.54 6.96 0.82
CA ILE A 93 12.22 5.71 0.49
C ILE A 93 11.68 4.59 1.37
N ILE A 94 11.41 4.88 2.64
CA ILE A 94 11.07 3.82 3.58
C ILE A 94 9.66 3.25 3.41
N LEU A 95 8.70 4.06 2.96
CA LEU A 95 7.34 3.61 2.68
C LEU A 95 7.24 2.74 1.43
N LEU A 96 8.26 2.74 0.58
CA LEU A 96 8.32 1.82 -0.55
C LEU A 96 8.63 0.38 -0.09
N ILE A 97 9.40 0.22 0.99
CA ILE A 97 9.86 -1.08 1.49
C ILE A 97 8.68 -2.00 1.90
N PRO A 98 7.68 -1.56 2.70
CA PRO A 98 6.54 -2.39 3.05
C PRO A 98 5.77 -2.93 1.83
N GLY A 99 5.51 -2.07 0.84
CA GLY A 99 4.78 -2.46 -0.37
C GLY A 99 5.54 -3.48 -1.21
N VAL A 100 6.86 -3.31 -1.35
CA VAL A 100 7.72 -4.26 -2.08
C VAL A 100 7.79 -5.59 -1.36
N ILE A 101 8.10 -5.60 -0.05
CA ILE A 101 8.19 -6.84 0.73
C ILE A 101 6.85 -7.58 0.71
N GLY A 102 5.74 -6.85 0.92
CA GLY A 102 4.39 -7.38 0.87
C GLY A 102 4.09 -8.06 -0.45
N THR A 103 4.37 -7.37 -1.57
CA THR A 103 4.15 -7.90 -2.91
C THR A 103 5.04 -9.11 -3.22
N VAL A 104 6.33 -9.02 -2.93
CA VAL A 104 7.28 -10.11 -3.21
C VAL A 104 6.89 -11.36 -2.42
N GLY A 105 6.56 -11.20 -1.13
CA GLY A 105 6.06 -12.30 -0.31
C GLY A 105 4.79 -12.93 -0.90
N PHE A 106 3.85 -12.10 -1.35
CA PHE A 106 2.61 -12.56 -1.97
C PHE A 106 2.84 -13.30 -3.29
N VAL A 107 3.67 -12.77 -4.18
CA VAL A 107 4.01 -13.42 -5.46
C VAL A 107 4.73 -14.75 -5.23
N LEU A 108 5.66 -14.81 -4.27
CA LEU A 108 6.32 -16.07 -3.88
C LEU A 108 5.31 -17.09 -3.38
N LEU A 109 4.33 -16.66 -2.56
CA LEU A 109 3.26 -17.54 -2.11
C LEU A 109 2.41 -18.06 -3.27
N LEU A 110 2.04 -17.20 -4.24
CA LEU A 110 1.30 -17.61 -5.43
C LEU A 110 2.09 -18.60 -6.29
N LEU A 111 3.41 -18.44 -6.39
CA LEU A 111 4.30 -19.38 -7.08
C LEU A 111 4.31 -20.74 -6.38
N ILE A 112 4.43 -20.77 -5.05
CA ILE A 112 4.40 -22.02 -4.24
C ILE A 112 3.04 -22.72 -4.38
N MET A 113 1.95 -21.96 -4.46
CA MET A 113 0.60 -22.49 -4.70
C MET A 113 0.35 -22.93 -6.15
N GLY A 114 1.31 -22.72 -7.06
CA GLY A 114 1.18 -23.09 -8.48
C GLY A 114 0.27 -22.18 -9.30
N ARG A 115 -0.09 -20.99 -8.82
CA ARG A 115 -1.03 -20.07 -9.51
C ARG A 115 -0.38 -19.25 -10.63
N LEU A 116 0.94 -19.10 -10.64
CA LEU A 116 1.68 -18.28 -11.64
C LEU A 116 2.35 -19.10 -12.77
N GLY A 117 2.38 -20.44 -12.68
CA GLY A 117 3.14 -21.32 -13.58
C GLY A 117 2.35 -21.87 -14.78
N THR A 118 1.12 -21.42 -14.98
CA THR A 118 0.26 -21.90 -16.08
C THR A 118 0.39 -21.01 -17.33
N PRO A 119 0.20 -21.55 -18.55
CA PRO A 119 0.26 -20.77 -19.79
C PRO A 119 -0.73 -19.59 -19.84
N ASP A 120 -1.84 -19.71 -19.10
CA ASP A 120 -2.90 -18.72 -18.99
C ASP A 120 -2.77 -17.81 -17.76
N ALA A 121 -1.58 -17.72 -17.16
CA ALA A 121 -1.36 -16.91 -15.96
C ALA A 121 -1.59 -15.41 -16.24
N ASP A 122 -2.53 -14.81 -15.53
CA ASP A 122 -2.81 -13.38 -15.58
C ASP A 122 -1.75 -12.59 -14.78
N TYR A 123 -0.64 -12.27 -15.43
CA TYR A 123 0.46 -11.51 -14.82
C TYR A 123 0.02 -10.10 -14.37
N ILE A 124 -1.00 -9.51 -15.00
CA ILE A 124 -1.53 -8.21 -14.58
C ILE A 124 -2.21 -8.35 -13.22
N GLY A 125 -3.09 -9.34 -13.08
CA GLY A 125 -3.79 -9.64 -11.83
C GLY A 125 -2.89 -10.15 -10.72
N TYR A 126 -1.83 -10.90 -11.04
CA TYR A 126 -1.00 -11.57 -10.04
C TYR A 126 0.29 -10.85 -9.67
N VAL A 127 0.77 -9.90 -10.49
CA VAL A 127 2.04 -9.20 -10.24
C VAL A 127 1.86 -7.69 -10.29
N LEU A 128 1.35 -7.16 -11.40
CA LEU A 128 1.31 -5.72 -11.63
C LEU A 128 0.35 -4.99 -10.67
N LEU A 129 -0.89 -5.47 -10.55
CA LEU A 129 -1.89 -4.87 -9.68
C LEU A 129 -1.54 -4.97 -8.19
N PRO A 130 -1.09 -6.14 -7.66
CA PRO A 130 -0.57 -6.22 -6.29
C PRO A 130 0.57 -5.25 -6.02
N PHE A 131 1.51 -5.11 -6.96
CA PHE A 131 2.64 -4.20 -6.82
C PHE A 131 2.20 -2.74 -6.75
N ILE A 132 1.44 -2.28 -7.74
CA ILE A 132 0.99 -0.88 -7.79
C ILE A 132 0.09 -0.58 -6.59
N GLY A 133 -0.84 -1.49 -6.28
CA GLY A 133 -1.79 -1.30 -5.18
C GLY A 133 -1.10 -1.21 -3.83
N SER A 134 -0.18 -2.12 -3.53
CA SER A 134 0.50 -2.15 -2.24
C SER A 134 1.49 -0.99 -2.05
N VAL A 135 2.23 -0.61 -3.09
CA VAL A 135 3.11 0.56 -3.04
C VAL A 135 2.29 1.82 -2.85
N THR A 136 1.27 2.04 -3.68
CA THR A 136 0.38 3.21 -3.59
C THR A 136 -0.29 3.27 -2.21
N GLY A 137 -0.83 2.14 -1.75
CA GLY A 137 -1.40 2.02 -0.41
C GLY A 137 -0.40 2.40 0.68
N SER A 138 0.82 1.85 0.62
CA SER A 138 1.85 2.11 1.63
C SER A 138 2.22 3.58 1.74
N TYR A 139 2.34 4.27 0.61
CA TYR A 139 2.52 5.73 0.60
C TYR A 139 1.33 6.47 1.23
N LEU A 140 0.10 6.12 0.84
CA LEU A 140 -1.11 6.73 1.40
C LEU A 140 -1.20 6.52 2.92
N GLY A 141 -0.89 5.32 3.40
CA GLY A 141 -0.95 4.97 4.82
C GLY A 141 0.13 5.67 5.64
N GLY A 142 1.35 5.72 5.14
CA GLY A 142 2.44 6.41 5.84
C GLY A 142 2.20 7.91 5.95
N TYR A 143 1.79 8.55 4.86
CA TYR A 143 1.50 9.99 4.88
C TYR A 143 0.23 10.34 5.64
N ALA A 144 -0.77 9.45 5.72
CA ALA A 144 -1.98 9.71 6.50
C ALA A 144 -1.69 9.91 8.00
N ILE A 145 -0.65 9.26 8.54
CA ILE A 145 -0.20 9.47 9.93
C ILE A 145 0.53 10.80 10.09
N ASN A 146 1.33 11.20 9.09
CA ASN A 146 2.14 12.42 9.16
C ASN A 146 1.36 13.70 8.83
N TRP A 147 0.16 13.58 8.26
CA TRP A 147 -0.66 14.71 7.80
C TRP A 147 -0.95 15.73 8.92
N SER A 148 -1.11 15.29 10.17
CA SER A 148 -1.37 16.20 11.30
C SER A 148 -0.13 16.92 11.85
N VAL A 149 1.08 16.43 11.56
CA VAL A 149 2.32 17.03 12.08
C VAL A 149 2.81 18.14 11.16
N GLU A 150 2.55 18.02 9.85
CA GLU A 150 2.95 19.00 8.84
C GLU A 150 2.10 20.29 8.89
N GLU A 151 0.90 20.23 9.48
CA GLU A 151 0.03 21.40 9.68
C GLU A 151 0.46 22.29 10.87
N GLU A 152 1.35 21.83 11.75
CA GLU A 152 1.84 22.62 12.90
C GLU A 152 3.06 23.51 12.58
N GLU A 153 3.78 23.26 11.47
CA GLU A 153 4.98 24.02 11.05
C GLU A 153 4.76 24.86 9.78
N PRO A 154 3.76 25.76 9.74
CA PRO A 154 4.05 27.11 9.23
C PRO A 154 3.20 28.26 9.83
N ALA A 155 2.56 28.10 10.99
CA ALA A 155 1.66 29.15 11.52
C ALA A 155 2.24 30.03 12.65
N PHE A 156 3.36 29.62 13.29
CA PHE A 156 3.87 30.31 14.49
C PHE A 156 5.07 31.25 14.25
N GLU A 157 5.65 31.27 13.06
CA GLU A 157 6.86 32.09 12.81
C GLU A 157 6.58 33.46 12.17
N ASP A 158 5.34 33.76 11.77
CA ASP A 158 5.00 35.02 11.07
C ASP A 158 4.29 36.08 11.95
N LEU A 159 4.28 35.91 13.28
CA LEU A 159 3.62 36.85 14.21
C LEU A 159 4.56 37.54 15.23
N THR A 160 5.87 37.51 15.02
CA THR A 160 6.82 38.22 15.91
C THR A 160 7.71 39.24 15.19
N PHE A 161 7.14 40.06 14.30
CA PHE A 161 7.80 41.30 13.89
C PHE A 161 6.79 42.41 13.56
N ASP A 162 6.28 43.13 14.57
CA ASP A 162 6.19 44.60 14.52
C ASP A 162 5.95 45.22 15.90
N ASP A 163 6.92 45.08 16.80
CA ASP A 163 7.03 45.96 17.97
C ASP A 163 8.49 46.41 18.08
N THR A 164 8.91 47.31 17.19
CA THR A 164 9.87 48.40 17.44
C THR A 164 10.34 49.01 16.12
N LYS A 165 9.70 50.12 15.70
CA LYS A 165 10.33 51.39 15.27
C LYS A 165 9.34 52.32 14.56
N LYS A 166 8.76 53.26 15.31
CA LYS A 166 9.01 54.71 15.13
C LYS A 166 8.27 55.54 16.17
#